data_AF-A0A0C4MVZ2-F1
#
_entry.id   AF-A0A0C4MVZ2-F1
#
_cell.length_a   1.000
_cell.length_b   1.000
_cell.length_c   1.000
_cell.angle_alpha   90.00
_cell.angle_beta   90.00
_cell.angle_gamma   90.00
#
_symmetry.space_group_name_H-M   'P 1'
#
loop_
_entity.id
_entity.type
_entity.pdbx_description
1 polymer ?
#
loop_
_entity_poly.entity_id
_entity_poly.type
_entity_poly.pdbx_seq_one_letter_code
_entity_poly.pdbx_strand_id
1 'polypeptide(L)'
;NIVHTQGWVHCHTPATDASGLVKSVMDDLIEYFTEEKLPAKLRIAVACCLNMCGAVHCSDIALLGVHRRPPAINNENLPNLCEIPTTVSSCPTAAIRPAVVDGVQSVEVDEERCMFCGNCYT
;
A
#
# COMPACT_ATOMS: atom_id res chain seq x y z
N ASN A 1 -19.77 6.72 8.63
CA ASN A 1 -18.38 7.19 8.75
C ASN A 1 -17.42 6.15 8.18
N ILE A 2 -16.28 6.57 7.67
CA ILE A 2 -15.36 5.77 6.86
C ILE A 2 -14.15 5.36 7.71
N VAL A 3 -13.91 4.06 7.84
CA VAL A 3 -12.69 3.55 8.48
C VAL A 3 -11.51 3.85 7.55
N HIS A 4 -10.46 4.49 8.06
CA HIS A 4 -9.33 4.90 7.23
C HIS A 4 -7.99 4.84 7.96
N THR A 5 -6.92 4.94 7.18
CA THR A 5 -5.52 4.83 7.61
C THR A 5 -4.83 6.19 7.75
N GLN A 6 -3.51 6.18 7.96
CA GLN A 6 -2.70 7.40 8.11
C GLN A 6 -2.55 8.21 6.81
N GLY A 7 -2.40 7.56 5.64
CA GLY A 7 -2.12 8.28 4.40
C GLY A 7 -0.80 9.07 4.44
N TRP A 8 -0.77 10.21 3.75
CA TRP A 8 0.41 11.08 3.67
C TRP A 8 0.68 11.84 4.97
N VAL A 9 -0.26 11.81 5.92
CA VAL A 9 -0.12 12.49 7.20
C VAL A 9 1.01 11.88 8.04
N HIS A 10 1.28 10.57 7.91
CA HIS A 10 2.25 9.91 8.78
C HIS A 10 2.92 8.65 8.22
N CYS A 11 2.31 7.94 7.27
CA CYS A 11 2.87 6.68 6.79
C CYS A 11 4.01 6.93 5.78
N HIS A 12 5.02 6.05 5.76
CA HIS A 12 6.10 6.09 4.77
C HIS A 12 5.87 5.14 3.58
N THR A 13 4.91 4.20 3.66
CA THR A 13 4.50 3.33 2.54
C THR A 13 3.17 3.69 1.84
N PRO A 14 2.60 4.92 1.92
CA PRO A 14 1.31 5.21 1.30
C PRO A 14 1.45 5.37 -0.21
N ALA A 15 0.53 4.76 -0.96
CA ALA A 15 0.32 5.03 -2.38
C ALA A 15 -0.67 6.19 -2.62
N THR A 16 -1.45 6.56 -1.60
CA THR A 16 -2.42 7.67 -1.63
C THR A 16 -2.63 8.26 -0.23
N ASP A 17 -3.20 9.46 -0.15
CA ASP A 17 -3.69 9.99 1.12
C ASP A 17 -4.96 9.27 1.60
N ALA A 18 -5.25 9.35 2.90
CA ALA A 18 -6.44 8.79 3.52
C ALA A 18 -7.42 9.89 3.95
N SER A 19 -6.96 10.86 4.75
CA SER A 19 -7.81 11.93 5.31
C SER A 19 -8.51 12.76 4.22
N GLY A 20 -7.77 13.14 3.17
CA GLY A 20 -8.32 13.87 2.03
C GLY A 20 -9.37 13.09 1.27
N LEU A 21 -9.14 11.79 1.02
CA LEU A 21 -10.13 10.92 0.36
C LEU A 21 -11.39 10.76 1.21
N VAL A 22 -11.25 10.54 2.52
CA VAL A 22 -12.39 10.43 3.43
C VAL A 22 -13.19 11.71 3.44
N LYS A 23 -12.53 12.87 3.51
CA LYS A 23 -13.22 14.17 3.48
C LYS A 23 -14.00 14.36 2.17
N SER A 24 -13.36 14.11 1.03
CA SER A 24 -14.02 14.24 -0.28
C SER A 24 -15.23 13.32 -0.41
N VAL A 25 -15.12 12.05 -0.01
CA VAL A 25 -16.22 11.08 -0.12
C VAL A 25 -17.34 11.39 0.88
N MET A 26 -17.00 11.79 2.11
CA MET A 26 -18.01 12.12 3.13
C MET A 26 -18.76 13.41 2.81
N ASP A 27 -18.14 14.36 2.11
CA ASP A 27 -18.81 15.59 1.66
C ASP A 27 -19.85 15.28 0.58
N ASP A 28 -19.52 14.43 -0.39
CA ASP A 28 -20.45 14.01 -1.45
C ASP A 28 -21.56 13.10 -0.92
N LEU A 29 -21.30 12.32 0.13
CA LEU A 29 -22.26 11.35 0.71
C LEU A 29 -22.94 11.84 2.00
N ILE A 30 -22.81 13.12 2.35
CA ILE A 30 -23.29 13.65 3.64
C ILE A 30 -24.79 13.41 3.84
N GLU A 31 -25.59 13.50 2.77
CA GLU A 31 -27.04 13.27 2.84
C GLU A 31 -27.40 11.84 3.27
N TYR A 32 -26.60 10.84 2.87
CA TYR A 32 -26.78 9.43 3.24
C TYR A 32 -26.28 9.13 4.66
N PHE A 33 -25.50 10.05 5.24
CA PHE A 33 -25.05 9.93 6.63
C PHE A 33 -26.06 10.50 7.61
N THR A 34 -26.79 11.55 7.21
CA THR A 34 -27.81 12.20 8.05
C THR A 34 -29.20 11.58 7.92
N GLU A 35 -29.47 10.82 6.85
CA GLU A 35 -30.78 10.21 6.57
C GLU A 35 -30.65 8.72 6.22
N GLU A 36 -31.71 7.94 6.49
CA GLU A 36 -31.77 6.50 6.17
C GLU A 36 -32.40 6.27 4.78
N LYS A 37 -31.67 6.63 3.71
CA LYS A 37 -32.13 6.47 2.31
C LYS A 37 -31.73 5.13 1.66
N LEU A 38 -30.89 4.33 2.31
CA LEU A 38 -30.32 3.11 1.75
C LEU A 38 -31.09 1.86 2.21
N PRO A 39 -31.16 0.80 1.39
CA PRO A 39 -31.87 -0.43 1.73
C PRO A 39 -31.23 -1.20 2.89
N ALA A 40 -29.95 -0.98 3.15
CA ALA A 40 -29.20 -1.55 4.26
C ALA A 40 -28.03 -0.63 4.64
N LYS A 41 -27.37 -0.93 5.76
CA LYS A 41 -26.21 -0.17 6.23
C LYS A 41 -25.01 -0.40 5.32
N LEU A 42 -24.54 0.66 4.67
CA LEU A 42 -23.34 0.65 3.83
C LEU A 42 -22.08 0.98 4.64
N ARG A 43 -21.03 0.17 4.48
CA ARG A 43 -19.71 0.37 5.06
C ARG A 43 -18.70 0.71 3.98
N ILE A 44 -18.02 1.82 4.16
CA ILE A 44 -16.95 2.28 3.30
C ILE A 44 -15.65 2.31 4.11
N ALA A 45 -14.55 1.86 3.52
CA ALA A 45 -13.22 1.96 4.10
C ALA A 45 -12.17 2.40 3.09
N VAL A 46 -11.12 3.06 3.58
CA VAL A 46 -9.98 3.56 2.78
C VAL A 46 -8.69 3.02 3.38
N ALA A 47 -7.80 2.45 2.55
CA ALA A 47 -6.44 2.12 2.95
C ALA A 47 -5.45 2.76 1.99
N CYS A 48 -4.41 3.38 2.55
CA CYS A 48 -3.41 4.10 1.78
C CYS A 48 -2.45 3.18 1.01
N CYS A 49 -2.36 1.89 1.35
CA CYS A 49 -1.53 0.89 0.67
C CYS A 49 -2.09 -0.54 0.86
N LEU A 50 -1.44 -1.51 0.22
CA LEU A 50 -1.81 -2.93 0.22
C LEU A 50 -1.66 -3.66 1.56
N ASN A 51 -1.06 -3.01 2.58
CA ASN A 51 -1.15 -3.52 3.95
C ASN A 51 -2.59 -3.45 4.51
N MET A 52 -3.49 -2.73 3.81
CA MET A 52 -4.93 -2.73 4.05
C MET A 52 -5.33 -2.51 5.53
N CYS A 53 -4.57 -1.71 6.27
CA CYS A 53 -4.81 -1.51 7.69
C CYS A 53 -6.26 -1.03 7.93
N GLY A 54 -7.03 -1.75 8.74
CA GLY A 54 -8.45 -1.48 8.96
C GLY A 54 -9.34 -2.49 8.24
N ALA A 55 -10.38 -2.01 7.56
CA ALA A 55 -11.51 -2.83 7.11
C ALA A 55 -11.71 -2.89 5.59
N VAL A 56 -10.73 -2.47 4.79
CA VAL A 56 -10.83 -2.43 3.32
C VAL A 56 -11.17 -3.80 2.71
N HIS A 57 -10.62 -4.89 3.26
CA HIS A 57 -10.83 -6.25 2.75
C HIS A 57 -12.24 -6.82 3.06
N CYS A 58 -13.06 -6.14 3.87
CA CYS A 58 -14.37 -6.62 4.31
C CYS A 58 -15.45 -5.51 4.35
N SER A 59 -15.23 -4.41 3.63
CA SER A 59 -16.21 -3.32 3.49
C SER A 59 -17.04 -3.49 2.22
N ASP A 60 -18.26 -2.96 2.22
CA ASP A 60 -19.14 -2.98 1.05
C ASP A 60 -18.54 -2.20 -0.13
N ILE A 61 -17.88 -1.07 0.17
CA ILE A 61 -17.07 -0.30 -0.78
C ILE A 61 -15.70 -0.05 -0.17
N ALA A 62 -14.66 -0.29 -0.95
CA ALA A 62 -13.28 -0.19 -0.51
C ALA A 62 -12.46 0.67 -1.46
N LEU A 63 -11.75 1.66 -0.92
CA LEU A 63 -10.78 2.46 -1.66
C LEU A 63 -9.38 2.02 -1.22
N LEU A 64 -8.54 1.68 -2.19
CA LEU A 64 -7.22 1.13 -1.93
C LEU A 64 -6.17 1.82 -2.79
N GLY A 65 -5.15 2.39 -2.13
CA GLY A 65 -3.95 2.86 -2.80
C GLY A 65 -3.10 1.70 -3.31
N VAL A 66 -2.72 1.75 -4.59
CA VAL A 66 -1.85 0.76 -5.23
C VAL A 66 -0.74 1.45 -6.02
N HIS A 67 0.45 0.87 -6.01
CA HIS A 67 1.53 1.27 -6.90
C HIS A 67 1.39 0.60 -8.27
N ARG A 68 2.07 1.14 -9.29
CA ARG A 68 2.06 0.61 -10.67
C ARG A 68 3.46 0.57 -11.29
N ARG A 69 4.50 0.66 -10.46
CA ARG A 69 5.90 0.65 -10.89
C ARG A 69 6.71 -0.23 -9.93
N PRO A 70 7.69 -0.99 -10.42
CA PRO A 70 8.65 -1.69 -9.58
C PRO A 70 9.40 -0.74 -8.64
N PRO A 71 9.91 -1.22 -7.49
CA PRO A 71 10.71 -0.40 -6.60
C PRO A 71 12.04 -0.01 -7.26
N ALA A 72 12.48 1.23 -7.03
CA ALA A 72 13.83 1.65 -7.38
C ALA A 72 14.82 1.08 -6.34
N ILE A 73 15.94 0.53 -6.81
CA ILE A 73 16.93 -0.14 -5.97
C ILE A 73 18.08 0.83 -5.69
N ASN A 74 18.40 1.05 -4.41
CA ASN A 74 19.60 1.78 -4.01
C ASN A 74 20.74 0.80 -3.69
N ASN A 75 21.45 0.35 -4.74
CA ASN A 75 22.49 -0.67 -4.62
C ASN A 75 23.61 -0.31 -3.63
N GLU A 76 23.94 0.99 -3.51
CA GLU A 76 25.04 1.45 -2.66
C GLU A 76 24.74 1.28 -1.16
N ASN A 77 23.50 1.56 -0.74
CA ASN A 77 23.13 1.57 0.67
C ASN A 77 22.36 0.34 1.13
N LEU A 78 21.81 -0.46 0.20
CA LEU A 78 20.97 -1.63 0.52
C LEU A 78 21.63 -2.59 1.52
N PRO A 79 22.89 -3.03 1.37
CA PRO A 79 23.49 -3.96 2.33
C PRO A 79 23.75 -3.35 3.72
N ASN A 80 23.77 -2.01 3.84
CA ASN A 80 23.93 -1.33 5.13
C ASN A 80 22.59 -1.11 5.84
N LEU A 81 21.48 -1.04 5.10
CA LEU A 81 20.15 -0.70 5.62
C LEU A 81 19.20 -1.90 5.70
N CYS A 82 19.44 -2.93 4.89
CA CYS A 82 18.52 -4.04 4.70
C CYS A 82 19.22 -5.38 4.94
N GLU A 83 18.49 -6.30 5.57
CA GLU A 83 18.88 -7.70 5.58
C GLU A 83 18.36 -8.37 4.28
N ILE A 84 19.28 -8.78 3.40
CA ILE A 84 18.93 -9.31 2.06
C ILE A 84 18.00 -10.54 2.14
N PRO A 85 18.23 -11.55 3.00
CA PRO A 85 17.32 -12.69 3.12
C PRO A 85 15.86 -12.31 3.44
N THR A 86 15.64 -11.36 4.34
CA THR A 86 14.28 -10.91 4.71
C THR A 86 13.66 -10.06 3.61
N THR A 87 14.46 -9.23 2.93
CA THR A 87 14.02 -8.46 1.76
C THR A 87 13.55 -9.40 0.65
N VAL A 88 14.30 -10.46 0.35
CA VAL A 88 13.93 -11.47 -0.65
C VAL A 88 12.67 -12.24 -0.25
N SER A 89 12.58 -12.70 1.01
CA SER A 89 11.44 -13.47 1.50
C SER A 89 10.15 -12.66 1.65
N SER A 90 10.25 -11.33 1.74
CA SER A 90 9.10 -10.43 1.75
C SER A 90 8.28 -10.47 0.44
N CYS A 91 8.86 -10.93 -0.67
CA CYS A 91 8.21 -10.89 -1.98
C CYS A 91 7.26 -12.09 -2.18
N PRO A 92 5.93 -11.87 -2.23
CA PRO A 92 4.97 -12.98 -2.36
C PRO A 92 5.00 -13.63 -3.76
N THR A 93 5.49 -12.93 -4.78
CA THR A 93 5.60 -13.45 -6.16
C THR A 93 7.01 -13.95 -6.51
N ALA A 94 7.93 -13.97 -5.54
CA ALA A 94 9.33 -14.35 -5.73
C ALA A 94 10.01 -13.61 -6.90
N ALA A 95 9.70 -12.31 -7.03
CA ALA A 95 10.30 -11.41 -8.03
C ALA A 95 11.70 -10.92 -7.62
N ILE A 96 12.05 -10.99 -6.34
CA ILE A 96 13.33 -10.46 -5.82
C ILE A 96 14.33 -11.60 -5.66
N ARG A 97 15.57 -11.39 -6.09
CA ARG A 97 16.66 -12.36 -5.96
C ARG A 97 17.93 -11.69 -5.46
N PRO A 98 18.77 -12.35 -4.64
CA PRO A 98 20.08 -11.83 -4.29
C PRO A 98 20.96 -11.65 -5.54
N ALA A 99 21.71 -10.55 -5.59
CA ALA A 99 22.63 -10.24 -6.68
C ALA A 99 23.89 -9.55 -6.15
N VAL A 100 24.89 -9.40 -7.01
CA VAL A 100 26.05 -8.55 -6.77
C VAL A 100 26.11 -7.53 -7.88
N VAL A 101 25.93 -6.26 -7.54
CA VAL A 101 25.93 -5.13 -8.49
C VAL A 101 27.15 -4.28 -8.16
N ASP A 102 28.02 -4.06 -9.15
CA ASP A 102 29.25 -3.28 -9.00
C ASP A 102 30.16 -3.75 -7.84
N GLY A 103 30.16 -5.06 -7.57
CA GLY A 103 30.95 -5.68 -6.50
C GLY A 103 30.33 -5.58 -5.10
N VAL A 104 29.16 -4.96 -4.98
CA VAL A 104 28.41 -4.80 -3.72
C VAL A 104 27.24 -5.78 -3.67
N GLN A 105 26.99 -6.37 -2.50
CA GLN A 105 25.82 -7.24 -2.30
C GLN A 105 24.53 -6.43 -2.42
N SER A 106 23.62 -6.86 -3.29
CA SER A 106 22.35 -6.18 -3.56
C SER A 106 21.26 -7.20 -3.92
N VAL A 107 20.18 -6.72 -4.52
CA VAL A 107 19.09 -7.53 -5.08
C VAL A 107 18.78 -7.11 -6.51
N GLU A 108 18.22 -8.03 -7.28
CA GLU A 108 17.59 -7.76 -8.57
C GLU A 108 16.08 -8.03 -8.48
N VAL A 109 15.30 -7.28 -9.27
CA VAL A 109 13.83 -7.40 -9.34
C VAL A 109 13.41 -7.80 -10.75
N ASP A 110 12.76 -8.95 -10.86
CA ASP A 110 12.06 -9.41 -12.06
C ASP A 110 10.77 -8.59 -12.24
N GLU A 111 10.79 -7.59 -13.12
CA GLU A 111 9.67 -6.68 -13.35
C GLU A 111 8.42 -7.40 -13.88
N GLU A 112 8.57 -8.49 -14.63
CA GLU A 112 7.43 -9.26 -15.16
C GLU A 112 6.66 -9.99 -14.06
N ARG A 113 7.35 -10.35 -12.96
CA ARG A 113 6.75 -10.98 -11.77
C ARG A 113 6.33 -9.98 -10.70
N CYS A 114 6.81 -8.75 -10.76
CA CYS A 114 6.52 -7.73 -9.76
C CYS A 114 5.07 -7.25 -9.91
N MET A 115 4.31 -7.30 -8.82
CA MET A 115 2.93 -6.76 -8.77
C MET A 115 2.82 -5.48 -7.92
N PHE A 116 3.96 -4.85 -7.60
CA PHE A 116 4.03 -3.53 -6.99
C PHE A 116 3.40 -3.41 -5.59
N CYS A 117 3.39 -4.49 -4.79
CA CYS A 117 2.84 -4.41 -3.42
C CYS A 117 3.62 -3.52 -2.45
N GLY A 118 4.91 -3.28 -2.72
CA GLY A 118 5.76 -2.49 -1.83
C GLY A 118 6.18 -3.19 -0.54
N ASN A 119 5.88 -4.48 -0.35
CA ASN A 119 6.21 -5.20 0.89
C ASN A 119 7.74 -5.27 1.15
N CYS A 120 8.55 -5.25 0.09
CA CYS A 120 10.01 -5.20 0.21
C CYS A 120 10.57 -3.83 0.62
N TYR A 121 9.74 -2.78 0.65
CA TYR A 121 10.10 -1.44 1.13
C TYR A 121 9.56 -1.16 2.55
N THR A 122 8.65 -2.01 3.04
CA THR A 122 8.10 -1.91 4.41
C THR A 122 9.16 -2.27 5.44
#